data_AF-A0A5B9FWU2-F1
#
_entry.id   AF-A0A5B9FWU2-F1
#
_cell.length_a   1.000
_cell.length_b   1.000
_cell.length_c   1.000
_cell.angle_alpha   90.00
_cell.angle_beta   90.00
_cell.angle_gamma   90.00
#
_symmetry.space_group_name_H-M   'P 1'
#
loop_
_entity.id
_entity.type
_entity.pdbx_description
1 polymer ?
#
loop_
_entity_poly.entity_id
_entity_poly.type
_entity_poly.pdbx_seq_one_letter_code
_entity_poly.pdbx_strand_id
1 'polypeptide(L)'
;MKRNLLYLLTFVALTACSDKKKEGQSGPYQPNWESMKEHDATAEWFKDAKFGIYAHWGVLSVPAYANDWYARLMHVEGSEENKHHVETYGQPSEFGYHDFVPMFKAENFNAEEWADLYVQAGAKFGGIVAEHHDGWANWDSKINPWNAKGMGPHRDLVGELEKAIHSKGLKFVTSFHMARNLQINKDNPDKWLDDESYFPYNPNMPTSSTDPKLAKLYGNIPKQQFYREWLGQLEEVVDNYSPDLIYFDGKLTKLPDTLKAQFAAYYLNHAAKEGKQVIITHKEGELPKSVSIEDFEKGRMNHITEEFWLTDETVSVGSWSYTNDLQLKTADDIVDILADIVSKNGALMLNISPMANGTIPQNQKDILLSIGQWLKVNGEAIYGSRTWNVFGEGPTRQVKSGMFLDKLTYTAQDVRYTRKGNTVYAIVLGWSGENTEVTLKSFTKEVLEGNVPTVKSVSVLGSNEKIDYSMDDKGLHFKTPKQKVDDKAFVLKIITQ
;
A
#
# COMPACT_ATOMS: atom_id res chain seq x y z
N MET A 1 -70.86 42.36 51.19
CA MET A 1 -69.99 42.64 50.03
C MET A 1 -68.71 41.82 50.17
N LYS A 2 -68.55 40.76 49.37
CA LYS A 2 -67.35 39.90 49.34
C LYS A 2 -66.47 40.35 48.17
N ARG A 3 -65.15 40.53 48.38
CA ARG A 3 -64.13 40.67 47.33
C ARG A 3 -63.26 39.41 47.37
N ASN A 4 -63.23 38.69 46.24
CA ASN A 4 -62.31 37.60 45.98
C ASN A 4 -60.99 38.18 45.45
N LEU A 5 -59.86 37.71 45.97
CA LEU A 5 -58.51 38.02 45.48
C LEU A 5 -57.94 36.74 44.85
N LEU A 6 -57.64 36.80 43.55
CA LEU A 6 -57.10 35.72 42.73
C LEU A 6 -55.56 35.83 42.77
N TYR A 7 -54.87 34.81 43.27
CA TYR A 7 -53.40 34.71 43.18
C TYR A 7 -53.01 33.93 41.92
N LEU A 8 -52.24 34.58 41.04
CA LEU A 8 -51.68 34.04 39.81
C LEU A 8 -50.30 33.42 40.14
N LEU A 9 -50.14 32.11 39.94
CA LEU A 9 -48.85 31.41 40.02
C LEU A 9 -48.05 31.66 38.74
N THR A 10 -46.92 32.35 38.84
CA THR A 10 -45.92 32.48 37.78
C THR A 10 -44.98 31.28 37.81
N PHE A 11 -45.00 30.47 36.75
CA PHE A 11 -44.06 29.38 36.51
C PHE A 11 -42.78 29.96 35.87
N VAL A 12 -41.66 29.94 36.59
CA VAL A 12 -40.34 30.29 36.04
C VAL A 12 -39.72 29.01 35.46
N ALA A 13 -39.66 28.92 34.14
CA ALA A 13 -38.92 27.86 33.45
C ALA A 13 -37.42 28.20 33.47
N LEU A 14 -36.66 27.50 34.31
CA LEU A 14 -35.20 27.48 34.25
C LEU A 14 -34.77 26.62 33.07
N THR A 15 -34.41 27.25 31.95
CA THR A 15 -33.69 26.59 30.85
C THR A 15 -32.27 26.28 31.32
N ALA A 16 -32.02 25.04 31.70
CA ALA A 16 -30.68 24.52 31.87
C ALA A 16 -29.98 24.47 30.50
N CYS A 17 -29.01 25.35 30.28
CA CYS A 17 -28.01 25.16 29.24
C CYS A 17 -27.22 23.89 29.58
N SER A 18 -27.61 22.78 28.96
CA SER A 18 -26.76 21.60 28.86
C SER A 18 -25.62 21.95 27.92
N ASP A 19 -24.46 22.30 28.47
CA ASP A 19 -23.19 22.20 27.76
C ASP A 19 -23.07 20.76 27.23
N LYS A 20 -23.33 20.58 25.94
CA LYS A 20 -22.93 19.37 25.23
C LYS A 20 -21.41 19.34 25.27
N LYS A 21 -20.85 18.68 26.29
CA LYS A 21 -19.51 18.08 26.19
C LYS A 21 -19.50 17.35 24.85
N LYS A 22 -18.61 17.76 23.94
CA LYS A 22 -18.15 16.86 22.87
C LYS A 22 -17.80 15.55 23.58
N GLU A 23 -18.49 14.47 23.27
CA GLU A 23 -18.06 13.14 23.67
C GLU A 23 -16.61 13.01 23.19
N GLY A 24 -15.67 13.04 24.14
CA GLY A 24 -14.28 12.74 23.83
C GLY A 24 -14.25 11.33 23.27
N GLN A 25 -13.46 11.11 22.21
CA GLN A 25 -13.25 9.83 21.53
C GLN A 25 -13.43 8.66 22.52
N SER A 26 -14.56 7.96 22.41
CA SER A 26 -14.86 6.82 23.27
C SER A 26 -14.01 5.64 22.79
N GLY A 27 -13.03 5.24 23.59
CA GLY A 27 -12.20 4.07 23.28
C GLY A 27 -10.99 3.94 24.22
N PRO A 28 -10.26 2.82 24.14
CA PRO A 28 -9.14 2.53 25.04
C PRO A 28 -7.90 3.42 24.80
N TYR A 29 -7.80 4.08 23.65
CA TYR A 29 -6.62 4.86 23.25
C TYR A 29 -6.85 6.36 23.38
N GLN A 30 -5.93 7.04 24.04
CA GLN A 30 -5.84 8.50 24.08
C GLN A 30 -4.96 9.02 22.94
N PRO A 31 -5.13 10.29 22.50
CA PRO A 31 -4.40 10.87 21.36
C PRO A 31 -2.94 11.24 21.72
N ASN A 32 -2.16 10.26 22.17
CA ASN A 32 -0.73 10.34 22.44
C ASN A 32 -0.10 8.94 22.27
N TRP A 33 1.16 8.90 21.83
CA TRP A 33 1.85 7.64 21.51
C TRP A 33 1.97 6.68 22.71
N GLU A 34 2.15 7.22 23.92
CA GLU A 34 2.28 6.42 25.14
C GLU A 34 1.04 5.56 25.39
N SER A 35 -0.17 6.10 25.13
CA SER A 35 -1.41 5.35 25.28
C SER A 35 -1.56 4.20 24.30
N MET A 36 -0.84 4.21 23.18
CA MET A 36 -0.96 3.23 22.09
C MET A 36 0.24 2.29 22.00
N LYS A 37 1.24 2.42 22.87
CA LYS A 37 2.50 1.66 22.79
C LYS A 37 2.33 0.13 22.87
N GLU A 38 1.27 -0.32 23.53
CA GLU A 38 0.94 -1.74 23.72
C GLU A 38 0.06 -2.31 22.58
N HIS A 39 -0.23 -1.51 21.55
CA HIS A 39 -0.96 -1.99 20.38
C HIS A 39 -0.08 -2.95 19.56
N ASP A 40 -0.65 -4.06 19.10
CA ASP A 40 0.00 -4.93 18.11
C ASP A 40 -0.12 -4.30 16.72
N ALA A 41 0.91 -3.54 16.33
CA ALA A 41 0.98 -2.82 15.06
C ALA A 41 0.89 -3.71 13.81
N THR A 42 1.15 -5.03 13.93
CA THR A 42 1.26 -5.91 12.76
C THR A 42 0.02 -6.73 12.49
N ALA A 43 -0.76 -7.13 13.51
CA ALA A 43 -1.87 -8.06 13.41
C ALA A 43 -1.53 -9.44 12.78
N GLU A 44 -2.19 -10.50 13.23
CA GLU A 44 -1.83 -11.84 12.74
C GLU A 44 -2.30 -12.10 11.31
N TRP A 45 -3.46 -11.53 10.94
CA TRP A 45 -4.00 -11.66 9.58
C TRP A 45 -3.04 -11.10 8.53
N PHE A 46 -2.32 -10.01 8.83
CA PHE A 46 -1.43 -9.35 7.88
C PHE A 46 -0.12 -10.14 7.73
N LYS A 47 0.41 -10.68 8.84
CA LYS A 47 1.54 -11.62 8.80
C LYS A 47 1.20 -12.86 7.98
N ASP A 48 -0.04 -13.31 7.97
CA ASP A 48 -0.46 -14.47 7.18
C ASP A 48 -0.76 -14.12 5.71
N ALA A 49 -1.19 -12.89 5.45
CA ALA A 49 -1.65 -12.42 4.15
C ALA A 49 -0.54 -12.36 3.10
N LYS A 50 0.64 -11.84 3.45
CA LYS A 50 1.86 -11.69 2.62
C LYS A 50 1.77 -10.90 1.32
N PHE A 51 0.66 -10.94 0.61
CA PHE A 51 0.51 -10.36 -0.72
C PHE A 51 -0.81 -9.62 -0.84
N GLY A 52 -0.74 -8.37 -1.31
CA GLY A 52 -1.90 -7.55 -1.61
C GLY A 52 -1.70 -6.69 -2.84
N ILE A 53 -2.79 -6.06 -3.32
CA ILE A 53 -2.79 -5.26 -4.54
C ILE A 53 -3.48 -3.92 -4.29
N TYR A 54 -2.89 -2.83 -4.78
CA TYR A 54 -3.51 -1.51 -4.76
C TYR A 54 -3.31 -0.80 -6.11
N ALA A 55 -3.90 0.39 -6.27
CA ALA A 55 -3.82 1.13 -7.53
C ALA A 55 -3.57 2.64 -7.31
N HIS A 56 -2.59 3.17 -8.03
CA HIS A 56 -2.42 4.61 -8.26
C HIS A 56 -3.31 5.04 -9.44
N TRP A 57 -4.50 5.52 -9.11
CA TRP A 57 -5.52 5.87 -10.09
C TRP A 57 -6.35 7.07 -9.65
N GLY A 58 -6.61 7.98 -10.57
CA GLY A 58 -7.35 9.22 -10.30
C GLY A 58 -7.19 10.20 -11.46
N VAL A 59 -7.37 11.50 -11.19
CA VAL A 59 -7.17 12.57 -12.19
C VAL A 59 -5.74 12.55 -12.73
N LEU A 60 -4.76 12.16 -11.92
CA LEU A 60 -3.36 11.95 -12.33
C LEU A 60 -3.19 10.97 -13.51
N SER A 61 -4.17 10.08 -13.74
CA SER A 61 -4.12 9.10 -14.83
C SER A 61 -4.61 9.66 -16.17
N VAL A 62 -5.27 10.82 -16.18
CA VAL A 62 -5.85 11.43 -17.39
C VAL A 62 -4.79 11.77 -18.45
N PRO A 63 -3.65 12.41 -18.10
CA PRO A 63 -2.65 12.78 -19.10
C PRO A 63 -1.96 11.57 -19.75
N ALA A 64 -1.93 10.41 -19.05
CA ALA A 64 -1.27 9.18 -19.49
C ALA A 64 0.17 9.38 -20.00
N TYR A 65 0.93 10.25 -19.32
CA TYR A 65 2.26 10.68 -19.75
C TYR A 65 3.27 10.73 -18.59
N ALA A 66 4.49 10.26 -18.87
CA ALA A 66 5.67 10.26 -18.00
C ALA A 66 5.54 9.48 -16.67
N ASN A 67 4.78 10.00 -15.69
CA ASN A 67 4.66 9.41 -14.36
C ASN A 67 3.49 9.99 -13.54
N ASP A 68 3.26 9.42 -12.36
CA ASP A 68 2.25 9.84 -11.37
C ASP A 68 2.51 11.23 -10.75
N TRP A 69 3.69 11.81 -11.00
CA TRP A 69 4.04 13.19 -10.63
C TRP A 69 3.76 14.21 -11.73
N TYR A 70 3.09 13.82 -12.82
CA TYR A 70 2.73 14.74 -13.92
C TYR A 70 2.05 16.03 -13.42
N ALA A 71 1.13 15.92 -12.45
CA ALA A 71 0.43 17.08 -11.88
C ALA A 71 1.38 18.14 -11.30
N ARG A 72 2.49 17.71 -10.68
CA ARG A 72 3.57 18.60 -10.24
C ARG A 72 4.38 19.08 -11.44
N LEU A 73 4.91 18.13 -12.22
CA LEU A 73 5.98 18.39 -13.19
C LEU A 73 5.50 19.24 -14.37
N MET A 74 4.21 19.18 -14.72
CA MET A 74 3.62 20.10 -15.71
C MET A 74 3.77 21.59 -15.34
N HIS A 75 3.96 21.91 -14.05
CA HIS A 75 4.20 23.28 -13.55
C HIS A 75 5.69 23.60 -13.34
N VAL A 76 6.60 22.68 -13.65
CA VAL A 76 8.06 22.90 -13.62
C VAL A 76 8.51 23.20 -15.05
N GLU A 77 8.72 24.48 -15.34
CA GLU A 77 9.11 24.96 -16.68
C GLU A 77 10.34 24.22 -17.21
N GLY A 78 10.23 23.71 -18.44
CA GLY A 78 11.33 23.01 -19.12
C GLY A 78 11.48 21.52 -18.77
N SER A 79 10.69 20.97 -17.84
CA SER A 79 10.55 19.52 -17.69
C SER A 79 9.90 18.89 -18.93
N GLU A 80 10.04 17.58 -19.11
CA GLU A 80 9.41 16.88 -20.24
C GLU A 80 7.88 16.91 -20.13
N GLU A 81 7.35 16.80 -18.91
CA GLU A 81 5.92 16.90 -18.62
C GLU A 81 5.37 18.29 -18.97
N ASN A 82 6.10 19.36 -18.63
CA ASN A 82 5.73 20.73 -18.97
C ASN A 82 5.76 20.96 -20.50
N LYS A 83 6.79 20.50 -21.20
CA LYS A 83 6.87 20.61 -22.66
C LYS A 83 5.69 19.88 -23.33
N HIS A 84 5.45 18.64 -22.93
CA HIS A 84 4.31 17.87 -23.41
C HIS A 84 2.97 18.56 -23.10
N HIS A 85 2.84 19.13 -21.91
CA HIS A 85 1.64 19.85 -21.49
C HIS A 85 1.36 21.06 -22.39
N VAL A 86 2.38 21.88 -22.63
CA VAL A 86 2.29 23.07 -23.51
C VAL A 86 1.92 22.68 -24.94
N GLU A 87 2.52 21.61 -25.47
CA GLU A 87 2.23 21.13 -26.82
C GLU A 87 0.82 20.55 -26.97
N THR A 88 0.32 19.87 -25.94
CA THR A 88 -0.93 19.08 -26.01
C THR A 88 -2.16 19.85 -25.53
N TYR A 89 -2.04 20.61 -24.44
CA TYR A 89 -3.15 21.25 -23.73
C TYR A 89 -3.05 22.77 -23.69
N GLY A 90 -1.84 23.32 -23.82
CA GLY A 90 -1.57 24.76 -23.74
C GLY A 90 -0.79 25.15 -22.48
N GLN A 91 -0.67 26.44 -22.21
CA GLN A 91 0.13 26.92 -21.08
C GLN A 91 -0.47 26.46 -19.73
N PRO A 92 0.32 25.99 -18.75
CA PRO A 92 -0.19 25.62 -17.43
C PRO A 92 -0.91 26.74 -16.66
N SER A 93 -0.67 28.00 -17.05
CA SER A 93 -1.38 29.17 -16.53
C SER A 93 -2.82 29.30 -17.05
N GLU A 94 -3.12 28.69 -18.21
CA GLU A 94 -4.42 28.73 -18.90
C GLU A 94 -5.16 27.40 -18.79
N PHE A 95 -4.44 26.28 -18.90
CA PHE A 95 -4.92 24.93 -18.65
C PHE A 95 -4.14 24.37 -17.44
N GLY A 96 -4.73 24.48 -16.26
CA GLY A 96 -4.13 23.96 -15.03
C GLY A 96 -4.45 22.49 -14.82
N TYR A 97 -3.78 21.87 -13.84
CA TYR A 97 -4.11 20.49 -13.46
C TYR A 97 -5.60 20.25 -13.14
N HIS A 98 -6.28 21.24 -12.54
CA HIS A 98 -7.71 21.17 -12.24
C HIS A 98 -8.60 21.00 -13.49
N ASP A 99 -8.13 21.38 -14.68
CA ASP A 99 -8.88 21.25 -15.93
C ASP A 99 -8.92 19.80 -16.44
N PHE A 100 -8.11 18.90 -15.89
CA PHE A 100 -8.23 17.46 -16.13
C PHE A 100 -9.40 16.81 -15.35
N VAL A 101 -9.92 17.46 -14.30
CA VAL A 101 -10.97 16.87 -13.44
C VAL A 101 -12.22 16.46 -14.24
N PRO A 102 -12.77 17.29 -15.16
CA PRO A 102 -13.93 16.89 -15.97
C PRO A 102 -13.62 15.76 -16.97
N MET A 103 -12.34 15.50 -17.26
CA MET A 103 -11.90 14.44 -18.17
C MET A 103 -11.77 13.09 -17.46
N PHE A 104 -11.60 13.08 -16.14
CA PHE A 104 -11.62 11.86 -15.33
C PHE A 104 -13.06 11.40 -15.11
N LYS A 105 -13.56 10.49 -15.96
CA LYS A 105 -14.95 10.01 -15.92
C LYS A 105 -15.12 8.62 -15.31
N ALA A 106 -14.06 7.82 -15.25
CA ALA A 106 -14.11 6.44 -14.76
C ALA A 106 -15.24 5.59 -15.40
N GLU A 107 -15.52 5.81 -16.69
CA GLU A 107 -16.66 5.24 -17.41
C GLU A 107 -16.63 3.72 -17.55
N ASN A 108 -15.45 3.11 -17.50
CA ASN A 108 -15.23 1.65 -17.52
C ASN A 108 -14.80 1.09 -16.15
N PHE A 109 -14.83 1.91 -15.09
CA PHE A 109 -14.52 1.41 -13.75
C PHE A 109 -15.62 0.49 -13.23
N ASN A 110 -15.21 -0.73 -12.88
CA ASN A 110 -16.05 -1.73 -12.25
C ASN A 110 -15.32 -2.32 -11.03
N ALA A 111 -15.82 -1.99 -9.83
CA ALA A 111 -15.26 -2.43 -8.56
C ALA A 111 -15.25 -3.96 -8.39
N GLU A 112 -16.30 -4.65 -8.86
CA GLU A 112 -16.39 -6.10 -8.80
C GLU A 112 -15.34 -6.78 -9.68
N GLU A 113 -15.13 -6.27 -10.91
CA GLU A 113 -14.09 -6.80 -11.80
C GLU A 113 -12.68 -6.60 -11.25
N TRP A 114 -12.43 -5.47 -10.59
CA TRP A 114 -11.15 -5.23 -9.91
C TRP A 114 -10.96 -6.19 -8.74
N ALA A 115 -11.96 -6.33 -7.87
CA ALA A 115 -11.88 -7.24 -6.73
C ALA A 115 -11.73 -8.72 -7.18
N ASP A 116 -12.45 -9.14 -8.22
CA ASP A 116 -12.32 -10.47 -8.82
C ASP A 116 -10.91 -10.71 -9.39
N LEU A 117 -10.31 -9.70 -10.02
CA LEU A 117 -8.94 -9.79 -10.48
C LEU A 117 -7.95 -9.93 -9.31
N TYR A 118 -8.17 -9.19 -8.21
CA TYR A 118 -7.31 -9.29 -7.02
C TYR A 118 -7.36 -10.69 -6.40
N VAL A 119 -8.55 -11.28 -6.30
CA VAL A 119 -8.71 -12.68 -5.86
C VAL A 119 -7.97 -13.64 -6.79
N GLN A 120 -8.17 -13.49 -8.10
CA GLN A 120 -7.54 -14.37 -9.10
C GLN A 120 -6.02 -14.26 -9.08
N ALA A 121 -5.49 -13.06 -8.80
CA ALA A 121 -4.06 -12.82 -8.61
C ALA A 121 -3.51 -13.42 -7.31
N GLY A 122 -4.38 -13.85 -6.39
CA GLY A 122 -4.02 -14.47 -5.12
C GLY A 122 -3.96 -13.50 -3.94
N ALA A 123 -4.20 -12.20 -4.14
CA ALA A 123 -4.13 -11.20 -3.08
C ALA A 123 -5.01 -11.56 -1.87
N LYS A 124 -4.59 -11.11 -0.68
CA LYS A 124 -5.32 -11.27 0.60
C LYS A 124 -5.78 -9.94 1.18
N PHE A 125 -5.21 -8.85 0.69
CA PHE A 125 -5.65 -7.49 0.96
C PHE A 125 -5.56 -6.67 -0.33
N GLY A 126 -6.36 -5.62 -0.44
CA GLY A 126 -6.20 -4.69 -1.54
C GLY A 126 -7.08 -3.46 -1.46
N GLY A 127 -6.90 -2.56 -2.42
CA GLY A 127 -7.67 -1.33 -2.48
C GLY A 127 -7.06 -0.28 -3.41
N ILE A 128 -7.03 0.97 -2.98
CA ILE A 128 -6.72 2.10 -3.85
C ILE A 128 -6.00 3.22 -3.10
N VAL A 129 -5.24 4.05 -3.83
CA VAL A 129 -4.86 5.38 -3.36
C VAL A 129 -6.14 6.24 -3.24
N ALA A 130 -6.57 6.47 -2.00
CA ALA A 130 -7.78 7.24 -1.71
C ALA A 130 -7.57 8.72 -2.04
N GLU A 131 -6.40 9.26 -1.70
CA GLU A 131 -5.93 10.59 -2.13
C GLU A 131 -4.41 10.56 -2.32
N HIS A 132 -3.97 10.96 -3.51
CA HIS A 132 -2.55 11.09 -3.83
C HIS A 132 -2.04 12.48 -3.37
N HIS A 133 -0.89 12.92 -3.87
CA HIS A 133 -0.35 14.24 -3.53
C HIS A 133 -1.10 15.42 -4.16
N ASP A 134 -1.94 15.14 -5.15
CA ASP A 134 -2.58 16.08 -6.08
C ASP A 134 -3.82 16.79 -5.50
N GLY A 135 -4.22 16.43 -4.27
CA GLY A 135 -5.37 17.02 -3.57
C GLY A 135 -6.74 16.49 -4.06
N TRP A 136 -6.74 15.40 -4.83
CA TRP A 136 -7.94 14.76 -5.36
C TRP A 136 -8.37 13.56 -4.50
N ALA A 137 -9.61 13.58 -4.01
CA ALA A 137 -10.21 12.51 -3.23
C ALA A 137 -11.05 11.55 -4.11
N ASN A 138 -10.74 10.25 -4.09
CA ASN A 138 -11.48 9.23 -4.84
C ASN A 138 -12.81 8.77 -4.18
N TRP A 139 -13.23 9.40 -3.07
CA TRP A 139 -14.44 9.03 -2.32
C TRP A 139 -15.49 10.17 -2.28
N ASP A 140 -16.64 9.92 -1.66
CA ASP A 140 -17.67 10.94 -1.41
C ASP A 140 -17.29 11.86 -0.24
N SER A 141 -16.35 12.79 -0.47
CA SER A 141 -15.91 13.70 0.59
C SER A 141 -16.84 14.88 0.81
N LYS A 142 -17.16 15.17 2.08
CA LYS A 142 -17.85 16.39 2.52
C LYS A 142 -16.88 17.52 2.86
N ILE A 143 -15.60 17.20 3.06
CA ILE A 143 -14.56 18.16 3.48
C ILE A 143 -13.79 18.69 2.27
N ASN A 144 -13.38 17.80 1.37
CA ASN A 144 -12.65 18.14 0.16
C ASN A 144 -13.62 18.28 -1.02
N PRO A 145 -13.82 19.49 -1.58
CA PRO A 145 -14.71 19.68 -2.72
C PRO A 145 -14.15 19.07 -4.02
N TRP A 146 -12.87 18.70 -4.08
CA TRP A 146 -12.23 18.04 -5.21
C TRP A 146 -12.29 16.54 -5.03
N ASN A 147 -13.48 15.98 -5.27
CA ASN A 147 -13.71 14.56 -5.06
C ASN A 147 -14.53 13.90 -6.17
N ALA A 148 -14.38 12.58 -6.29
CA ALA A 148 -14.99 11.78 -7.35
C ALA A 148 -16.53 11.73 -7.32
N LYS A 149 -17.16 11.98 -6.16
CA LYS A 149 -18.62 12.05 -6.07
C LYS A 149 -19.17 13.39 -6.55
N GLY A 150 -18.52 14.48 -6.16
CA GLY A 150 -18.93 15.83 -6.51
C GLY A 150 -18.57 16.22 -7.94
N MET A 151 -17.55 15.61 -8.53
CA MET A 151 -16.98 15.98 -9.83
C MET A 151 -16.59 14.76 -10.65
N GLY A 152 -16.29 14.98 -11.94
CA GLY A 152 -15.74 13.95 -12.82
C GLY A 152 -16.67 12.73 -12.91
N PRO A 153 -16.36 11.58 -12.28
CA PRO A 153 -17.17 10.37 -12.35
C PRO A 153 -18.57 10.46 -11.71
N HIS A 154 -18.78 11.37 -10.76
CA HIS A 154 -19.98 11.45 -9.92
C HIS A 154 -20.29 10.16 -9.14
N ARG A 155 -19.23 9.46 -8.72
CA ARG A 155 -19.26 8.14 -8.07
C ARG A 155 -18.39 8.13 -6.83
N ASP A 156 -18.77 7.30 -5.86
CA ASP A 156 -17.94 7.04 -4.68
C ASP A 156 -17.04 5.84 -4.98
N LEU A 157 -15.88 6.08 -5.59
CA LEU A 157 -15.04 5.00 -6.14
C LEU A 157 -14.44 4.15 -5.02
N VAL A 158 -14.01 4.78 -3.91
CA VAL A 158 -13.51 4.09 -2.70
C VAL A 158 -14.62 3.24 -2.08
N GLY A 159 -15.81 3.80 -1.89
CA GLY A 159 -16.95 3.07 -1.30
C GLY A 159 -17.51 1.96 -2.18
N GLU A 160 -17.42 2.07 -3.50
CA GLU A 160 -17.75 0.98 -4.42
C GLU A 160 -16.71 -0.15 -4.35
N LEU A 161 -15.41 0.18 -4.30
CA LEU A 161 -14.32 -0.80 -4.22
C LEU A 161 -14.27 -1.51 -2.86
N GLU A 162 -14.51 -0.79 -1.76
CA GLU A 162 -14.59 -1.36 -0.41
C GLU A 162 -15.61 -2.51 -0.35
N LYS A 163 -16.85 -2.26 -0.78
CA LYS A 163 -17.91 -3.26 -0.81
C LYS A 163 -17.52 -4.49 -1.63
N ALA A 164 -16.96 -4.25 -2.82
CA ALA A 164 -16.54 -5.33 -3.70
C ALA A 164 -15.44 -6.18 -3.03
N ILE A 165 -14.42 -5.54 -2.45
CA ILE A 165 -13.29 -6.21 -1.79
C ILE A 165 -13.74 -7.02 -0.57
N HIS A 166 -14.57 -6.47 0.31
CA HIS A 166 -15.11 -7.22 1.45
C HIS A 166 -16.03 -8.36 1.01
N SER A 167 -16.82 -8.19 -0.06
CA SER A 167 -17.68 -9.27 -0.59
C SER A 167 -16.89 -10.50 -1.04
N LYS A 168 -15.62 -10.33 -1.44
CA LYS A 168 -14.72 -11.42 -1.81
C LYS A 168 -13.86 -11.91 -0.64
N GLY A 169 -14.03 -11.35 0.55
CA GLY A 169 -13.32 -11.76 1.77
C GLY A 169 -11.86 -11.32 1.83
N LEU A 170 -11.43 -10.34 1.03
CA LEU A 170 -10.13 -9.70 1.24
C LEU A 170 -10.23 -8.57 2.27
N LYS A 171 -9.08 -8.18 2.80
CA LYS A 171 -8.90 -7.01 3.65
C LYS A 171 -8.81 -5.73 2.82
N PHE A 172 -9.49 -4.68 3.23
CA PHE A 172 -9.58 -3.43 2.47
C PHE A 172 -8.47 -2.43 2.84
N VAL A 173 -7.86 -1.82 1.83
CA VAL A 173 -6.75 -0.88 1.96
C VAL A 173 -7.08 0.47 1.37
N THR A 174 -6.74 1.53 2.11
CA THR A 174 -6.71 2.90 1.59
C THR A 174 -5.33 3.50 1.79
N SER A 175 -4.78 4.09 0.74
CA SER A 175 -3.48 4.76 0.75
C SER A 175 -3.64 6.27 0.65
N PHE A 176 -2.89 7.02 1.49
CA PHE A 176 -2.94 8.48 1.59
C PHE A 176 -1.57 9.10 1.44
N HIS A 177 -1.47 10.06 0.51
CA HIS A 177 -0.22 10.75 0.18
C HIS A 177 -0.33 12.27 0.37
N MET A 178 -1.46 12.73 0.91
CA MET A 178 -1.84 14.13 0.98
C MET A 178 -0.92 15.00 1.84
N ALA A 179 -0.11 14.46 2.76
CA ALA A 179 0.76 15.28 3.61
C ALA A 179 1.74 16.16 2.81
N ARG A 180 2.23 15.66 1.67
CA ARG A 180 3.11 16.41 0.76
C ARG A 180 2.39 17.57 0.08
N ASN A 181 1.06 17.51 -0.12
CA ASN A 181 0.26 18.54 -0.77
C ASN A 181 0.40 19.91 -0.10
N LEU A 182 0.51 19.96 1.24
CA LEU A 182 0.63 21.20 2.00
C LEU A 182 1.77 22.09 1.49
N GLN A 183 1.41 23.25 0.94
CA GLN A 183 2.34 24.27 0.49
C GLN A 183 3.02 24.95 1.68
N ILE A 184 4.34 24.85 1.76
CA ILE A 184 5.15 25.46 2.83
C ILE A 184 6.20 26.47 2.33
N ASN A 185 6.39 26.58 1.02
CA ASN A 185 7.44 27.38 0.40
C ASN A 185 6.96 28.70 -0.20
N LYS A 186 5.68 29.07 -0.02
CA LYS A 186 5.08 30.31 -0.52
C LYS A 186 5.96 31.55 -0.30
N ASP A 187 6.46 31.72 0.93
CA ASP A 187 7.26 32.88 1.33
C ASP A 187 8.78 32.66 1.16
N ASN A 188 9.20 31.61 0.45
CA ASN A 188 10.61 31.28 0.23
C ASN A 188 10.90 30.98 -1.25
N PRO A 189 11.18 32.02 -2.07
CA PRO A 189 11.40 31.90 -3.51
C PRO A 189 12.46 30.89 -3.92
N ASP A 190 13.54 30.77 -3.15
CA ASP A 190 14.64 29.84 -3.43
C ASP A 190 14.20 28.37 -3.34
N LYS A 191 13.04 28.10 -2.71
CA LYS A 191 12.47 26.76 -2.49
C LYS A 191 11.18 26.52 -3.26
N TRP A 192 10.81 27.41 -4.17
CA TRP A 192 9.57 27.28 -4.94
C TRP A 192 9.50 26.00 -5.79
N LEU A 193 10.65 25.43 -6.16
CA LEU A 193 10.77 24.19 -6.92
C LEU A 193 11.13 22.97 -6.05
N ASP A 194 11.29 23.11 -4.74
CA ASP A 194 11.57 21.99 -3.84
C ASP A 194 10.37 21.02 -3.81
N ASP A 195 10.65 19.73 -3.68
CA ASP A 195 9.62 18.68 -3.66
C ASP A 195 9.02 18.44 -2.26
N GLU A 196 9.50 19.18 -1.25
CA GLU A 196 8.90 19.20 0.06
C GLU A 196 7.40 19.48 -0.09
N SER A 197 7.00 20.54 -0.80
CA SER A 197 5.60 20.76 -1.23
C SER A 197 5.35 20.12 -2.58
N TYR A 198 4.22 19.42 -2.75
CA TYR A 198 3.95 18.69 -3.99
C TYR A 198 3.82 19.59 -5.22
N PHE A 199 3.11 20.73 -5.11
CA PHE A 199 3.07 21.69 -6.21
C PHE A 199 4.17 22.75 -6.05
N PRO A 200 4.89 23.11 -7.13
CA PRO A 200 5.79 24.24 -7.08
C PRO A 200 5.00 25.53 -6.88
N TYR A 201 5.56 26.48 -6.14
CA TYR A 201 4.91 27.77 -5.98
C TYR A 201 5.34 28.72 -7.11
N ASN A 202 4.42 29.03 -8.01
CA ASN A 202 4.66 30.01 -9.08
C ASN A 202 3.53 31.06 -9.07
N PRO A 203 3.83 32.35 -8.78
CA PRO A 203 2.83 33.43 -8.75
C PRO A 203 1.98 33.59 -10.02
N ASN A 204 2.45 33.07 -11.15
CA ASN A 204 1.78 33.16 -12.44
C ASN A 204 0.99 31.89 -12.82
N MET A 205 0.93 30.89 -11.94
CA MET A 205 0.26 29.61 -12.18
C MET A 205 -0.85 29.33 -11.15
N PRO A 206 -1.83 28.47 -11.49
CA PRO A 206 -2.89 28.05 -10.57
C PRO A 206 -2.40 27.48 -9.24
N THR A 207 -1.18 26.95 -9.19
CA THR A 207 -0.56 26.39 -7.97
C THR A 207 -0.38 27.41 -6.85
N SER A 208 -0.36 28.71 -7.16
CA SER A 208 -0.30 29.80 -6.18
C SER A 208 -1.65 30.49 -5.95
N SER A 209 -2.73 29.96 -6.54
CA SER A 209 -4.07 30.57 -6.48
C SER A 209 -4.54 30.78 -5.04
N THR A 210 -5.21 31.90 -4.83
CA THR A 210 -5.87 32.25 -3.56
C THR A 210 -7.39 32.07 -3.63
N ASP A 211 -7.92 31.63 -4.77
CA ASP A 211 -9.31 31.18 -4.85
C ASP A 211 -9.52 30.05 -3.83
N PRO A 212 -10.52 30.14 -2.92
CA PRO A 212 -10.65 29.19 -1.82
C PRO A 212 -10.76 27.73 -2.25
N LYS A 213 -11.33 27.48 -3.43
CA LYS A 213 -11.51 26.12 -3.95
C LYS A 213 -10.23 25.62 -4.58
N LEU A 214 -9.63 26.36 -5.51
CA LEU A 214 -8.35 25.96 -6.14
C LEU A 214 -7.21 25.88 -5.13
N ALA A 215 -7.16 26.78 -4.15
CA ALA A 215 -6.16 26.76 -3.09
C ALA A 215 -6.16 25.44 -2.32
N LYS A 216 -7.32 24.79 -2.13
CA LYS A 216 -7.40 23.46 -1.51
C LYS A 216 -6.75 22.37 -2.36
N LEU A 217 -7.07 22.30 -3.66
CA LEU A 217 -6.48 21.31 -4.58
C LEU A 217 -4.95 21.40 -4.58
N TYR A 218 -4.43 22.63 -4.70
CA TYR A 218 -3.00 22.89 -4.79
C TYR A 218 -2.29 22.98 -3.43
N GLY A 219 -2.99 22.72 -2.32
CA GLY A 219 -2.42 22.76 -0.97
C GLY A 219 -1.98 24.14 -0.49
N ASN A 220 -2.38 25.22 -1.19
CA ASN A 220 -2.06 26.62 -0.90
C ASN A 220 -3.03 27.23 0.13
N ILE A 221 -3.36 26.48 1.18
CA ILE A 221 -4.23 26.90 2.29
C ILE A 221 -3.43 27.12 3.58
N PRO A 222 -3.96 27.88 4.56
CA PRO A 222 -3.30 28.04 5.86
C PRO A 222 -3.05 26.68 6.53
N LYS A 223 -1.85 26.48 7.10
CA LYS A 223 -1.43 25.22 7.74
C LYS A 223 -2.46 24.67 8.75
N GLN A 224 -3.02 25.55 9.58
CA GLN A 224 -4.01 25.14 10.58
C GLN A 224 -5.33 24.65 9.96
N GLN A 225 -5.69 25.17 8.80
CA GLN A 225 -6.82 24.64 8.03
C GLN A 225 -6.46 23.28 7.45
N PHE A 226 -5.29 23.16 6.80
CA PHE A 226 -4.79 21.90 6.27
C PHE A 226 -4.76 20.79 7.33
N TYR A 227 -4.25 21.06 8.54
CA TYR A 227 -4.19 20.06 9.62
C TYR A 227 -5.57 19.56 10.04
N ARG A 228 -6.57 20.45 10.13
CA ARG A 228 -7.94 20.05 10.46
C ARG A 228 -8.57 19.23 9.34
N GLU A 229 -8.33 19.61 8.09
CA GLU A 229 -8.89 18.92 6.92
C GLU A 229 -8.20 17.57 6.68
N TRP A 230 -6.88 17.48 6.90
CA TRP A 230 -6.12 16.22 6.86
C TRP A 230 -6.68 15.20 7.85
N LEU A 231 -6.86 15.59 9.13
CA LEU A 231 -7.43 14.71 10.13
C LEU A 231 -8.89 14.35 9.79
N GLY A 232 -9.71 15.35 9.47
CA GLY A 232 -11.13 15.14 9.19
C GLY A 232 -11.39 14.25 7.96
N GLN A 233 -10.57 14.35 6.91
CA GLN A 233 -10.68 13.47 5.73
C GLN A 233 -10.34 12.01 6.07
N LEU A 234 -9.33 11.79 6.91
CA LEU A 234 -9.01 10.44 7.39
C LEU A 234 -10.13 9.88 8.27
N GLU A 235 -10.68 10.69 9.18
CA GLU A 235 -11.84 10.31 10.00
C GLU A 235 -13.05 9.97 9.11
N GLU A 236 -13.30 10.75 8.06
CA GLU A 236 -14.37 10.49 7.09
C GLU A 236 -14.21 9.14 6.37
N VAL A 237 -12.97 8.78 5.97
CA VAL A 237 -12.71 7.47 5.36
C VAL A 237 -12.85 6.33 6.37
N VAL A 238 -12.37 6.52 7.60
CA VAL A 238 -12.54 5.52 8.67
C VAL A 238 -14.02 5.26 8.95
N ASP A 239 -14.81 6.32 9.09
CA ASP A 239 -16.23 6.23 9.43
C ASP A 239 -17.06 5.60 8.32
N ASN A 240 -16.79 5.95 7.05
CA ASN A 240 -17.60 5.51 5.93
C ASN A 240 -17.19 4.14 5.38
N TYR A 241 -15.91 3.77 5.48
CA TYR A 241 -15.36 2.62 4.76
C TYR A 241 -14.59 1.64 5.65
N SER A 242 -14.30 2.00 6.90
CA SER A 242 -13.69 1.10 7.89
C SER A 242 -12.54 0.26 7.29
N PRO A 243 -11.46 0.86 6.75
CA PRO A 243 -10.36 0.11 6.15
C PRO A 243 -9.71 -0.84 7.17
N ASP A 244 -9.06 -1.89 6.68
CA ASP A 244 -8.24 -2.81 7.47
C ASP A 244 -6.77 -2.37 7.51
N LEU A 245 -6.31 -1.65 6.48
CA LEU A 245 -4.98 -1.05 6.41
C LEU A 245 -5.08 0.39 5.90
N ILE A 246 -4.51 1.32 6.66
CA ILE A 246 -4.29 2.70 6.21
C ILE A 246 -2.80 2.88 5.95
N TYR A 247 -2.48 3.16 4.70
CA TYR A 247 -1.13 3.42 4.26
C TYR A 247 -0.88 4.92 4.23
N PHE A 248 0.28 5.35 4.73
CA PHE A 248 0.78 6.71 4.54
C PHE A 248 2.05 6.72 3.71
N ASP A 249 2.03 7.56 2.68
CA ASP A 249 3.25 7.95 2.00
C ASP A 249 4.05 8.99 2.83
N GLY A 250 5.22 9.39 2.34
CA GLY A 250 6.13 10.29 3.05
C GLY A 250 5.62 11.72 3.25
N LYS A 251 6.44 12.50 3.98
CA LYS A 251 6.19 13.91 4.38
C LYS A 251 5.15 14.07 5.50
N LEU A 252 4.87 13.03 6.27
CA LEU A 252 4.17 13.17 7.55
C LEU A 252 4.96 14.05 8.53
N THR A 253 6.27 14.23 8.33
CA THR A 253 7.12 15.20 9.04
C THR A 253 6.62 16.65 8.98
N LYS A 254 5.79 17.01 7.98
CA LYS A 254 5.14 18.34 7.92
C LYS A 254 4.01 18.53 8.92
N LEU A 255 3.52 17.44 9.50
CA LEU A 255 2.39 17.42 10.41
C LEU A 255 2.88 17.38 11.86
N PRO A 256 2.20 18.07 12.79
CA PRO A 256 2.50 17.94 14.20
C PRO A 256 2.33 16.50 14.69
N ASP A 257 3.24 16.00 15.53
CA ASP A 257 3.11 14.66 16.12
C ASP A 257 1.80 14.47 16.88
N THR A 258 1.28 15.52 17.49
CA THR A 258 -0.03 15.49 18.17
C THR A 258 -1.18 15.21 17.21
N LEU A 259 -1.12 15.71 15.97
CA LEU A 259 -2.13 15.46 14.95
C LEU A 259 -2.06 14.01 14.46
N LYS A 260 -0.85 13.50 14.22
CA LYS A 260 -0.61 12.10 13.83
C LYS A 260 -1.10 11.14 14.93
N ALA A 261 -0.84 11.45 16.20
CA ALA A 261 -1.32 10.68 17.34
C ALA A 261 -2.84 10.75 17.51
N GLN A 262 -3.47 11.89 17.21
CA GLN A 262 -4.94 12.03 17.20
C GLN A 262 -5.57 11.10 16.17
N PHE A 263 -5.03 11.07 14.95
CA PHE A 263 -5.52 10.16 13.92
C PHE A 263 -5.31 8.69 14.33
N ALA A 264 -4.11 8.31 14.78
CA ALA A 264 -3.84 6.93 15.17
C ALA A 264 -4.80 6.47 16.29
N ALA A 265 -5.01 7.30 17.33
CA ALA A 265 -5.97 6.99 18.38
C ALA A 265 -7.41 6.88 17.86
N TYR A 266 -7.81 7.75 16.93
CA TYR A 266 -9.12 7.68 16.28
C TYR A 266 -9.34 6.32 15.61
N TYR A 267 -8.41 5.94 14.74
CA TYR A 267 -8.52 4.71 13.95
C TYR A 267 -8.43 3.45 14.81
N LEU A 268 -7.54 3.43 15.81
CA LEU A 268 -7.43 2.31 16.73
C LEU A 268 -8.66 2.17 17.65
N ASN A 269 -9.27 3.28 18.08
CA ASN A 269 -10.52 3.25 18.84
C ASN A 269 -11.69 2.76 17.98
N HIS A 270 -11.75 3.18 16.72
CA HIS A 270 -12.70 2.62 15.75
C HIS A 270 -12.53 1.12 15.58
N ALA A 271 -11.29 0.66 15.37
CA ALA A 271 -10.98 -0.77 15.26
C ALA A 271 -11.37 -1.57 16.51
N ALA A 272 -11.11 -1.02 17.70
CA ALA A 272 -11.51 -1.63 18.97
C ALA A 272 -13.04 -1.74 19.11
N LYS A 273 -13.79 -0.72 18.68
CA LYS A 273 -15.26 -0.73 18.66
C LYS A 273 -15.81 -1.77 17.69
N GLU A 274 -15.20 -1.91 16.52
CA GLU A 274 -15.57 -2.88 15.49
C GLU A 274 -15.03 -4.30 15.79
N GLY A 275 -14.23 -4.48 16.84
CA GLY A 275 -13.67 -5.77 17.22
C GLY A 275 -12.68 -6.34 16.19
N LYS A 276 -11.94 -5.47 15.49
CA LYS A 276 -10.99 -5.88 14.44
C LYS A 276 -9.57 -5.38 14.70
N GLN A 277 -8.59 -6.08 14.13
CA GLN A 277 -7.20 -5.62 14.08
C GLN A 277 -6.97 -4.85 12.79
N VAL A 278 -6.32 -3.69 12.89
CA VAL A 278 -6.02 -2.80 11.76
C VAL A 278 -4.53 -2.52 11.66
N ILE A 279 -4.09 -2.08 10.49
CA ILE A 279 -2.71 -1.73 10.19
C ILE A 279 -2.59 -0.25 9.84
N ILE A 280 -1.54 0.39 10.34
CA ILE A 280 -1.08 1.70 9.90
C ILE A 280 0.34 1.51 9.34
N THR A 281 0.65 2.02 8.16
CA THR A 281 2.02 2.02 7.62
C THR A 281 2.63 3.41 7.60
N HIS A 282 3.96 3.48 7.53
CA HIS A 282 4.70 4.73 7.36
C HIS A 282 5.97 4.52 6.53
N LYS A 283 6.47 5.61 5.94
CA LYS A 283 7.80 5.68 5.34
C LYS A 283 8.81 6.27 6.32
N GLU A 284 10.08 5.89 6.16
CA GLU A 284 11.24 6.61 6.73
C GLU A 284 11.17 6.94 8.24
N GLY A 285 10.57 6.06 9.04
CA GLY A 285 10.43 6.28 10.49
C GLY A 285 9.52 7.45 10.89
N GLU A 286 8.64 7.94 10.00
CA GLU A 286 7.81 9.11 10.27
C GLU A 286 6.68 8.88 11.31
N LEU A 287 6.43 7.62 11.67
CA LEU A 287 5.54 7.19 12.76
C LEU A 287 6.23 6.17 13.70
N PRO A 288 5.82 6.08 14.97
CA PRO A 288 6.39 5.08 15.89
C PRO A 288 6.06 3.65 15.47
N LYS A 289 7.06 2.76 15.55
CA LYS A 289 6.91 1.33 15.26
C LYS A 289 5.97 0.57 16.20
N SER A 290 5.72 1.12 17.39
CA SER A 290 4.76 0.57 18.35
C SER A 290 3.30 0.66 17.88
N VAL A 291 3.01 1.45 16.86
CA VAL A 291 1.64 1.66 16.34
C VAL A 291 1.53 1.51 14.84
N SER A 292 2.65 1.33 14.15
CA SER A 292 2.69 1.30 12.69
C SER A 292 3.83 0.43 12.16
N ILE A 293 3.69 0.00 10.92
CA ILE A 293 4.65 -0.83 10.20
C ILE A 293 5.45 0.04 9.24
N GLU A 294 6.76 -0.17 9.19
CA GLU A 294 7.62 0.49 8.22
C GLU A 294 7.41 -0.12 6.83
N ASP A 295 7.25 0.76 5.85
CA ASP A 295 7.02 0.42 4.46
C ASP A 295 8.14 0.95 3.55
N PHE A 296 8.68 0.06 2.70
CA PHE A 296 9.84 0.34 1.87
C PHE A 296 9.47 0.47 0.38
N GLU A 297 9.42 1.71 -0.13
CA GLU A 297 9.11 1.98 -1.55
C GLU A 297 10.11 1.34 -2.49
N LYS A 298 9.64 0.43 -3.36
CA LYS A 298 10.50 -0.32 -4.30
C LYS A 298 11.75 -0.86 -3.60
N GLY A 299 11.56 -1.23 -2.34
CA GLY A 299 12.62 -1.42 -1.36
C GLY A 299 12.44 -2.73 -0.62
N ARG A 300 13.48 -3.19 0.06
CA ARG A 300 13.49 -4.50 0.75
C ARG A 300 14.54 -4.51 1.86
N MET A 301 14.39 -5.44 2.80
CA MET A 301 15.46 -5.78 3.74
C MET A 301 16.48 -6.74 3.10
N ASN A 302 17.76 -6.63 3.48
CA ASN A 302 18.82 -7.55 3.03
C ASN A 302 19.13 -8.68 4.04
N HIS A 303 18.42 -8.72 5.16
CA HIS A 303 18.55 -9.71 6.24
C HIS A 303 17.17 -10.06 6.81
N ILE A 304 17.10 -11.13 7.62
CA ILE A 304 15.90 -11.45 8.40
C ILE A 304 15.72 -10.40 9.49
N THR A 305 14.50 -9.90 9.63
CA THR A 305 14.13 -8.91 10.65
C THR A 305 13.21 -9.54 11.69
N GLU A 306 13.25 -9.00 12.91
CA GLU A 306 12.31 -9.35 13.98
C GLU A 306 10.94 -8.69 13.75
N GLU A 307 10.95 -7.39 13.44
CA GLU A 307 9.77 -6.62 13.10
C GLU A 307 9.26 -7.01 11.70
N PHE A 308 7.94 -7.07 11.56
CA PHE A 308 7.32 -7.27 10.25
C PHE A 308 7.31 -5.94 9.50
N TRP A 309 7.48 -5.99 8.18
CA TRP A 309 7.54 -4.81 7.32
C TRP A 309 6.70 -4.99 6.05
N LEU A 310 6.36 -3.88 5.41
CA LEU A 310 5.72 -3.85 4.10
C LEU A 310 6.72 -3.36 3.05
N THR A 311 6.53 -3.83 1.83
CA THR A 311 7.08 -3.19 0.64
C THR A 311 5.96 -2.99 -0.34
N ASP A 312 5.85 -1.77 -0.82
CA ASP A 312 5.17 -1.42 -2.05
C ASP A 312 6.11 -1.57 -3.26
N GLU A 313 5.63 -2.28 -4.27
CA GLU A 313 6.28 -2.42 -5.58
C GLU A 313 5.20 -2.20 -6.64
N THR A 314 5.58 -2.04 -7.91
CA THR A 314 4.64 -1.87 -9.01
C THR A 314 4.84 -2.91 -10.12
N VAL A 315 3.77 -3.28 -10.81
CA VAL A 315 3.84 -4.09 -12.04
C VAL A 315 4.60 -3.38 -13.17
N SER A 316 4.69 -2.05 -13.10
CA SER A 316 5.35 -1.22 -14.10
C SER A 316 6.86 -1.05 -13.86
N VAL A 317 7.54 -0.47 -14.84
CA VAL A 317 8.91 0.05 -14.72
C VAL A 317 8.82 1.57 -14.78
N GLY A 318 9.30 2.25 -13.72
CA GLY A 318 9.25 3.71 -13.62
C GLY A 318 8.04 4.22 -12.85
N SER A 319 6.94 4.51 -13.55
CA SER A 319 5.74 5.20 -13.04
C SER A 319 4.82 4.33 -12.19
N TRP A 320 4.18 4.87 -11.15
CA TRP A 320 3.11 4.18 -10.43
C TRP A 320 1.76 4.24 -11.16
N SER A 321 1.49 5.32 -11.92
CA SER A 321 0.27 5.48 -12.70
C SER A 321 0.43 5.09 -14.16
N TYR A 322 -0.71 4.94 -14.86
CA TYR A 322 -0.71 4.59 -16.27
C TYR A 322 -0.03 5.66 -17.13
N THR A 323 0.80 5.21 -18.07
CA THR A 323 1.31 6.02 -19.18
C THR A 323 1.17 5.25 -20.49
N ASN A 324 1.09 5.96 -21.61
CA ASN A 324 0.94 5.33 -22.94
C ASN A 324 2.12 4.40 -23.30
N ASP A 325 3.31 4.68 -22.77
CA ASP A 325 4.56 3.95 -22.99
C ASP A 325 4.96 3.06 -21.81
N LEU A 326 4.04 2.83 -20.87
CA LEU A 326 4.31 2.13 -19.61
C LEU A 326 4.90 0.73 -19.87
N GLN A 327 6.16 0.58 -19.51
CA GLN A 327 6.84 -0.71 -19.52
C GLN A 327 6.45 -1.51 -18.27
N LEU A 328 6.44 -2.84 -18.37
CA LEU A 328 6.02 -3.73 -17.29
C LEU A 328 7.14 -4.71 -16.91
N LYS A 329 7.17 -5.07 -15.62
CA LYS A 329 7.92 -6.22 -15.11
C LYS A 329 7.23 -7.51 -15.57
N THR A 330 7.94 -8.64 -15.49
CA THR A 330 7.35 -9.95 -15.75
C THR A 330 6.69 -10.50 -14.48
N ALA A 331 5.81 -11.51 -14.63
CA ALA A 331 5.30 -12.24 -13.46
C ALA A 331 6.42 -12.94 -12.66
N ASP A 332 7.49 -13.35 -13.36
CA ASP A 332 8.69 -13.94 -12.79
C ASP A 332 9.38 -12.99 -11.81
N ASP A 333 9.67 -11.76 -12.27
CA ASP A 333 10.27 -10.71 -11.44
C ASP A 333 9.46 -10.49 -10.15
N ILE A 334 8.13 -10.48 -10.23
CA ILE A 334 7.25 -10.24 -9.07
C ILE A 334 7.21 -11.45 -8.13
N VAL A 335 7.19 -12.68 -8.64
CA VAL A 335 7.25 -13.90 -7.82
C VAL A 335 8.57 -13.98 -7.05
N ASP A 336 9.68 -13.63 -7.70
CA ASP A 336 10.99 -13.56 -7.05
C ASP A 336 11.05 -12.52 -5.94
N ILE A 337 10.53 -11.31 -6.22
CA ILE A 337 10.43 -10.24 -5.23
C ILE A 337 9.58 -10.69 -4.04
N LEU A 338 8.42 -11.30 -4.28
CA LEU A 338 7.55 -11.83 -3.23
C LEU A 338 8.26 -12.89 -2.38
N ALA A 339 8.94 -13.86 -3.00
CA ALA A 339 9.66 -14.91 -2.29
C ALA A 339 10.80 -14.34 -1.42
N ASP A 340 11.54 -13.36 -1.92
CA ASP A 340 12.63 -12.68 -1.19
C ASP A 340 12.11 -11.84 -0.02
N ILE A 341 10.98 -11.15 -0.18
CA ILE A 341 10.32 -10.37 0.89
C ILE A 341 9.81 -11.30 1.99
N VAL A 342 9.07 -12.35 1.63
CA VAL A 342 8.43 -13.24 2.61
C VAL A 342 9.47 -14.01 3.42
N SER A 343 10.59 -14.41 2.80
CA SER A 343 11.66 -15.11 3.52
C SER A 343 12.42 -14.23 4.54
N LYS A 344 12.23 -12.92 4.49
CA LYS A 344 12.86 -11.91 5.35
C LYS A 344 11.87 -11.17 6.26
N ASN A 345 10.70 -11.78 6.49
CA ASN A 345 9.67 -11.30 7.41
C ASN A 345 8.86 -10.08 6.89
N GLY A 346 8.64 -9.96 5.58
CA GLY A 346 7.82 -8.89 5.01
C GLY A 346 6.54 -9.35 4.31
N ALA A 347 5.74 -8.37 3.91
CA ALA A 347 4.63 -8.50 2.95
C ALA A 347 4.84 -7.58 1.75
N LEU A 348 4.31 -7.99 0.59
CA LEU A 348 4.34 -7.24 -0.66
C LEU A 348 2.95 -6.66 -0.95
N MET A 349 2.90 -5.35 -1.19
CA MET A 349 1.74 -4.65 -1.73
C MET A 349 2.05 -4.19 -3.15
N LEU A 350 1.47 -4.86 -4.14
CA LEU A 350 1.75 -4.63 -5.54
C LEU A 350 0.79 -3.59 -6.13
N ASN A 351 1.34 -2.50 -6.65
CA ASN A 351 0.61 -1.50 -7.39
C ASN A 351 0.30 -1.97 -8.82
N ILE A 352 -0.92 -1.66 -9.27
CA ILE A 352 -1.30 -1.64 -10.68
C ILE A 352 -1.60 -0.21 -11.14
N SER A 353 -1.62 -0.03 -12.46
CA SER A 353 -1.73 1.27 -13.12
C SER A 353 -2.93 1.29 -14.09
N PRO A 354 -4.16 1.44 -13.60
CA PRO A 354 -5.35 1.55 -14.42
C PRO A 354 -5.36 2.81 -15.29
N MET A 355 -5.99 2.73 -16.46
CA MET A 355 -6.25 3.90 -17.32
C MET A 355 -7.26 4.84 -16.68
N ALA A 356 -7.28 6.13 -17.06
CA ALA A 356 -8.22 7.13 -16.51
C ALA A 356 -9.71 6.74 -16.58
N ASN A 357 -10.11 5.94 -17.57
CA ASN A 357 -11.47 5.43 -17.68
C ASN A 357 -11.80 4.28 -16.71
N GLY A 358 -10.83 3.77 -15.95
CA GLY A 358 -11.01 2.67 -14.98
C GLY A 358 -10.68 1.28 -15.52
N THR A 359 -10.32 1.16 -16.80
CA THR A 359 -9.87 -0.10 -17.37
C THR A 359 -8.46 -0.44 -16.87
N ILE A 360 -8.29 -1.62 -16.26
CA ILE A 360 -6.97 -2.21 -16.04
C ILE A 360 -6.48 -2.79 -17.38
N PRO A 361 -5.33 -2.34 -17.92
CA PRO A 361 -4.79 -2.86 -19.18
C PRO A 361 -4.59 -4.39 -19.17
N GLN A 362 -4.85 -5.04 -20.31
CA GLN A 362 -4.81 -6.51 -20.40
C GLN A 362 -3.42 -7.08 -20.07
N ASN A 363 -2.35 -6.42 -20.49
CA ASN A 363 -0.98 -6.83 -20.17
C ASN A 363 -0.69 -6.84 -18.65
N GLN A 364 -1.27 -5.91 -17.88
CA GLN A 364 -1.20 -5.95 -16.41
C GLN A 364 -2.06 -7.07 -15.82
N LYS A 365 -3.28 -7.30 -16.37
CA LYS A 365 -4.13 -8.44 -15.98
C LYS A 365 -3.40 -9.77 -16.18
N ASP A 366 -2.73 -9.96 -17.31
CA ASP A 366 -2.03 -11.19 -17.64
C ASP A 366 -0.89 -11.49 -16.65
N ILE A 367 -0.15 -10.46 -16.21
CA ILE A 367 0.88 -10.59 -15.16
C ILE A 367 0.23 -11.03 -13.85
N LEU A 368 -0.83 -10.35 -13.42
CA LEU A 368 -1.54 -10.68 -12.18
C LEU A 368 -2.10 -12.11 -12.20
N LEU A 369 -2.73 -12.52 -13.31
CA LEU A 369 -3.27 -13.87 -13.48
C LEU A 369 -2.15 -14.93 -13.48
N SER A 370 -0.99 -14.63 -14.06
CA SER A 370 0.18 -15.52 -14.03
C SER A 370 0.74 -15.69 -12.61
N ILE A 371 0.83 -14.60 -11.83
CA ILE A 371 1.19 -14.65 -10.40
C ILE A 371 0.17 -15.49 -9.63
N GLY A 372 -1.12 -15.28 -9.89
CA GLY A 372 -2.21 -16.04 -9.27
C GLY A 372 -2.16 -17.54 -9.55
N GLN A 373 -1.85 -17.93 -10.79
CA GLN A 373 -1.64 -19.33 -11.17
C GLN A 373 -0.51 -19.97 -10.36
N TRP A 374 0.62 -19.25 -10.18
CA TRP A 374 1.73 -19.71 -9.36
C TRP A 374 1.33 -19.84 -7.88
N LEU A 375 0.66 -18.82 -7.32
CA LEU A 375 0.22 -18.81 -5.92
C LEU A 375 -0.86 -19.86 -5.62
N LYS A 376 -1.66 -20.27 -6.62
CA LYS A 376 -2.62 -21.38 -6.45
C LYS A 376 -1.94 -22.72 -6.17
N VAL A 377 -0.76 -22.94 -6.75
CA VAL A 377 0.03 -24.17 -6.56
C VAL A 377 0.96 -24.06 -5.37
N ASN A 378 1.67 -22.93 -5.27
CA ASN A 378 2.79 -22.74 -4.36
C ASN A 378 2.45 -21.90 -3.11
N GLY A 379 1.21 -21.40 -3.01
CA GLY A 379 0.79 -20.50 -1.94
C GLY A 379 0.93 -21.06 -0.53
N GLU A 380 1.03 -22.38 -0.35
CA GLU A 380 1.33 -22.99 0.95
C GLU A 380 2.68 -22.52 1.52
N ALA A 381 3.66 -22.22 0.65
CA ALA A 381 4.97 -21.69 1.05
C ALA A 381 4.96 -20.19 1.37
N ILE A 382 3.90 -19.48 0.98
CA ILE A 382 3.78 -18.03 1.17
C ILE A 382 2.79 -17.75 2.31
N TYR A 383 1.53 -18.14 2.15
CA TYR A 383 0.45 -17.77 3.06
C TYR A 383 0.54 -18.48 4.41
N GLY A 384 0.55 -17.69 5.47
CA GLY A 384 0.71 -18.18 6.85
C GLY A 384 2.07 -18.80 7.14
N SER A 385 3.07 -18.58 6.30
CA SER A 385 4.45 -18.97 6.60
C SER A 385 5.16 -17.89 7.42
N ARG A 386 6.26 -18.27 8.06
CA ARG A 386 7.20 -17.39 8.76
C ARG A 386 8.60 -17.60 8.19
N THR A 387 9.53 -16.75 8.59
CA THR A 387 10.94 -16.95 8.26
C THR A 387 11.44 -18.28 8.81
N TRP A 388 12.37 -18.88 8.08
CA TRP A 388 13.21 -19.93 8.65
C TRP A 388 14.45 -19.30 9.31
N ASN A 389 15.39 -20.12 9.79
CA ASN A 389 16.66 -19.65 10.36
C ASN A 389 17.56 -18.97 9.30
N VAL A 390 17.34 -19.28 8.02
CA VAL A 390 18.05 -18.73 6.87
C VAL A 390 17.02 -18.23 5.88
N PHE A 391 17.17 -17.02 5.34
CA PHE A 391 16.19 -16.48 4.37
C PHE A 391 16.40 -17.04 2.96
N GLY A 392 17.63 -17.44 2.62
CA GLY A 392 17.96 -17.90 1.28
C GLY A 392 19.45 -18.18 1.04
N GLU A 393 19.73 -18.74 -0.13
CA GLU A 393 21.07 -19.01 -0.65
C GLU A 393 21.17 -18.64 -2.15
N GLY A 394 22.34 -18.84 -2.77
CA GLY A 394 22.60 -18.52 -4.19
C GLY A 394 23.61 -17.39 -4.44
N PRO A 395 23.89 -17.03 -5.69
CA PRO A 395 24.81 -15.95 -6.04
C PRO A 395 24.20 -14.56 -5.91
N THR A 396 22.87 -14.43 -6.03
CA THR A 396 22.20 -13.13 -6.08
C THR A 396 21.97 -12.60 -4.66
N ARG A 397 22.60 -11.47 -4.34
CA ARG A 397 22.55 -10.86 -3.01
C ARG A 397 22.22 -9.39 -3.09
N GLN A 398 21.26 -8.98 -2.28
CA GLN A 398 20.99 -7.57 -2.04
C GLN A 398 22.04 -7.03 -1.07
N VAL A 399 22.75 -5.98 -1.48
CA VAL A 399 23.89 -5.45 -0.71
C VAL A 399 23.43 -4.63 0.50
N LYS A 400 22.32 -3.90 0.38
CA LYS A 400 21.81 -2.99 1.43
C LYS A 400 20.29 -3.13 1.61
N SER A 401 19.80 -2.77 2.79
CA SER A 401 18.36 -2.54 3.01
C SER A 401 17.98 -1.12 2.59
N GLY A 402 16.69 -0.88 2.33
CA GLY A 402 16.14 0.46 2.11
C GLY A 402 15.22 0.56 0.91
N MET A 403 14.88 1.78 0.54
CA MET A 403 13.97 2.16 -0.54
C MET A 403 14.71 2.32 -1.88
N PHE A 404 13.96 2.26 -2.98
CA PHE A 404 14.42 2.44 -4.36
C PHE A 404 15.67 1.64 -4.70
N LEU A 405 15.57 0.33 -4.50
CA LEU A 405 16.68 -0.57 -4.77
C LEU A 405 16.74 -0.93 -6.25
N ASP A 406 17.96 -1.16 -6.74
CA ASP A 406 18.17 -1.64 -8.09
C ASP A 406 17.50 -3.01 -8.31
N LYS A 407 17.03 -3.24 -9.54
CA LYS A 407 16.50 -4.53 -9.94
C LYS A 407 17.57 -5.60 -9.75
N LEU A 408 17.20 -6.68 -9.06
CA LEU A 408 17.97 -7.92 -9.00
C LEU A 408 17.39 -8.90 -10.00
N THR A 409 18.26 -9.65 -10.68
CA THR A 409 17.87 -10.75 -11.56
C THR A 409 18.27 -12.05 -10.87
N TYR A 410 17.29 -12.81 -10.40
CA TYR A 410 17.54 -14.10 -9.78
C TYR A 410 17.73 -15.20 -10.83
N THR A 411 18.26 -16.32 -10.38
CA THR A 411 18.53 -17.48 -11.23
C THR A 411 18.12 -18.76 -10.52
N ALA A 412 18.09 -19.88 -11.23
CA ALA A 412 17.84 -21.19 -10.65
C ALA A 412 18.87 -21.65 -9.59
N GLN A 413 19.93 -20.86 -9.33
CA GLN A 413 20.86 -21.07 -8.21
C GLN A 413 20.44 -20.35 -6.93
N ASP A 414 19.46 -19.45 -7.02
CA ASP A 414 18.93 -18.69 -5.90
C ASP A 414 17.75 -19.43 -5.28
N VAL A 415 17.78 -19.54 -3.95
CA VAL A 415 16.72 -20.19 -3.18
C VAL A 415 16.27 -19.26 -2.07
N ARG A 416 14.96 -19.21 -1.81
CA ARG A 416 14.36 -18.52 -0.66
C ARG A 416 13.63 -19.50 0.23
N TYR A 417 13.77 -19.33 1.53
CA TYR A 417 13.22 -20.27 2.51
C TYR A 417 12.12 -19.64 3.34
N THR A 418 11.05 -20.39 3.53
CA THR A 418 9.99 -20.08 4.49
C THR A 418 9.69 -21.32 5.32
N ARG A 419 8.97 -21.14 6.43
CA ARG A 419 8.62 -22.24 7.34
C ARG A 419 7.16 -22.16 7.79
N LYS A 420 6.53 -23.33 7.90
CA LYS A 420 5.21 -23.50 8.53
C LYS A 420 5.21 -24.77 9.38
N GLY A 421 5.18 -24.61 10.71
CA GLY A 421 5.33 -25.74 11.64
C GLY A 421 6.66 -26.48 11.39
N ASN A 422 6.59 -27.79 11.16
CA ASN A 422 7.76 -28.63 10.86
C ASN A 422 8.02 -28.77 9.35
N THR A 423 7.48 -27.86 8.53
CA THR A 423 7.74 -27.86 7.09
C THR A 423 8.59 -26.65 6.72
N VAL A 424 9.73 -26.89 6.10
CA VAL A 424 10.54 -25.86 5.43
C VAL A 424 10.20 -25.90 3.95
N TYR A 425 9.94 -24.75 3.35
CA TYR A 425 9.76 -24.62 1.92
C TYR A 425 11.01 -23.99 1.32
N ALA A 426 11.56 -24.62 0.29
CA ALA A 426 12.67 -24.07 -0.50
C ALA A 426 12.12 -23.63 -1.85
N ILE A 427 12.01 -22.33 -2.05
CA ILE A 427 11.52 -21.69 -3.28
C ILE A 427 12.74 -21.43 -4.17
N VAL A 428 12.93 -22.27 -5.19
CA VAL A 428 14.04 -22.15 -6.15
C VAL A 428 13.60 -21.19 -7.25
N LEU A 429 14.31 -20.07 -7.40
CA LEU A 429 13.96 -18.92 -8.25
C LEU A 429 14.38 -19.13 -9.71
N GLY A 430 13.90 -20.24 -10.27
CA GLY A 430 14.09 -20.61 -11.66
C GLY A 430 14.21 -22.12 -11.87
N TRP A 431 14.13 -22.55 -13.13
CA TRP A 431 14.26 -23.96 -13.50
C TRP A 431 15.69 -24.29 -13.98
N SER A 432 16.38 -25.19 -13.28
CA SER A 432 17.76 -25.58 -13.62
C SER A 432 17.87 -26.69 -14.68
N GLY A 433 16.76 -27.20 -15.19
CA GLY A 433 16.71 -28.35 -16.10
C GLY A 433 16.06 -29.58 -15.48
N GLU A 434 15.82 -30.61 -16.30
CA GLU A 434 15.20 -31.88 -15.88
C GLU A 434 16.25 -32.82 -15.26
N ASN A 435 15.89 -33.52 -14.18
CA ASN A 435 16.77 -34.50 -13.51
C ASN A 435 18.17 -33.95 -13.17
N THR A 436 18.26 -32.65 -12.93
CA THR A 436 19.48 -31.93 -12.60
C THR A 436 19.70 -32.00 -11.11
N GLU A 437 20.93 -32.33 -10.69
CA GLU A 437 21.29 -32.41 -9.29
C GLU A 437 21.38 -31.00 -8.68
N VAL A 438 20.71 -30.81 -7.55
CA VAL A 438 20.68 -29.57 -6.80
C VAL A 438 21.03 -29.88 -5.35
N THR A 439 21.85 -29.02 -4.75
CA THR A 439 22.24 -29.11 -3.34
C THR A 439 21.79 -27.85 -2.61
N LEU A 440 20.93 -28.01 -1.61
CA LEU A 440 20.55 -26.94 -0.70
C LEU A 440 21.59 -26.82 0.41
N LYS A 441 22.50 -25.86 0.27
CA LYS A 441 23.69 -25.69 1.13
C LYS A 441 23.35 -25.14 2.52
N SER A 442 22.14 -24.61 2.69
CA SER A 442 21.65 -24.13 3.99
C SER A 442 21.33 -25.26 4.96
N PHE A 443 21.25 -26.51 4.51
CA PHE A 443 21.03 -27.69 5.36
C PHE A 443 22.34 -28.28 5.93
N THR A 444 23.27 -27.44 6.37
CA THR A 444 24.57 -27.85 6.90
C THR A 444 24.73 -27.49 8.37
N LYS A 445 25.63 -28.18 9.08
CA LYS A 445 25.92 -27.88 10.49
C LYS A 445 26.49 -26.48 10.69
N GLU A 446 27.25 -25.97 9.71
CA GLU A 446 27.81 -24.63 9.76
C GLU A 446 26.71 -23.57 9.70
N VAL A 447 25.81 -23.68 8.71
CA VAL A 447 24.74 -22.70 8.50
C VAL A 447 23.66 -22.77 9.59
N LEU A 448 23.35 -23.96 10.08
CA LEU A 448 22.31 -24.18 11.10
C LEU A 448 22.85 -24.31 12.52
N GLU A 449 24.10 -23.89 12.75
CA GLU A 449 24.73 -23.88 14.09
C GLU A 449 24.62 -25.24 14.83
N GLY A 450 24.83 -26.32 14.09
CA GLY A 450 24.74 -27.70 14.58
C GLY A 450 23.33 -28.29 14.64
N ASN A 451 22.28 -27.47 14.49
CA ASN A 451 20.88 -27.87 14.60
C ASN A 451 20.26 -28.26 13.25
N VAL A 452 20.93 -29.15 12.51
CA VAL A 452 20.40 -29.64 11.23
C VAL A 452 19.20 -30.56 11.49
N PRO A 453 17.99 -30.20 11.01
CA PRO A 453 16.80 -31.01 11.28
C PRO A 453 16.86 -32.34 10.53
N THR A 454 16.29 -33.39 11.13
CA THR A 454 16.11 -34.66 10.43
C THR A 454 15.02 -34.51 9.37
N VAL A 455 15.39 -34.65 8.10
CA VAL A 455 14.46 -34.60 6.96
C VAL A 455 13.70 -35.92 6.82
N LYS A 456 12.36 -35.85 6.88
CA LYS A 456 11.45 -37.00 6.76
C LYS A 456 10.98 -37.26 5.34
N SER A 457 10.77 -36.21 4.56
CA SER A 457 10.38 -36.32 3.17
C SER A 457 10.69 -35.04 2.42
N VAL A 458 10.95 -35.19 1.12
CA VAL A 458 11.08 -34.09 0.15
C VAL A 458 10.09 -34.35 -0.98
N SER A 459 9.32 -33.33 -1.35
CA SER A 459 8.40 -33.35 -2.49
C SER A 459 8.38 -31.98 -3.17
N VAL A 460 7.91 -31.90 -4.42
CA VAL A 460 7.71 -30.62 -5.11
C VAL A 460 6.23 -30.28 -5.18
N LEU A 461 5.85 -29.07 -4.76
CA LEU A 461 4.46 -28.61 -4.86
C LEU A 461 4.02 -28.60 -6.33
N GLY A 462 2.80 -29.05 -6.61
CA GLY A 462 2.27 -29.16 -7.97
C GLY A 462 2.77 -30.37 -8.76
N SER A 463 3.60 -31.24 -8.17
CA SER A 463 4.06 -32.48 -8.80
C SER A 463 3.73 -33.71 -7.95
N ASN A 464 3.35 -34.80 -8.62
CA ASN A 464 3.19 -36.13 -8.01
C ASN A 464 4.45 -37.00 -8.19
N GLU A 465 5.50 -36.47 -8.80
CA GLU A 465 6.76 -37.19 -8.97
C GLU A 465 7.43 -37.42 -7.62
N LYS A 466 7.88 -38.64 -7.38
CA LYS A 466 8.68 -38.97 -6.20
C LYS A 466 10.06 -38.35 -6.34
N ILE A 467 10.45 -37.54 -5.37
CA ILE A 467 11.78 -36.92 -5.31
C ILE A 467 12.67 -37.74 -4.38
N ASP A 468 13.67 -38.40 -4.95
CA ASP A 468 14.73 -39.02 -4.15
C ASP A 468 15.68 -37.94 -3.63
N TYR A 469 16.06 -38.04 -2.37
CA TYR A 469 16.95 -37.09 -1.70
C TYR A 469 17.97 -37.80 -0.82
N SER A 470 19.10 -37.14 -0.57
CA SER A 470 20.11 -37.55 0.41
C SER A 470 20.60 -36.34 1.20
N MET A 471 21.18 -36.60 2.36
CA MET A 471 21.79 -35.58 3.22
C MET A 471 23.23 -35.98 3.49
N ASP A 472 24.16 -35.04 3.33
CA ASP A 472 25.54 -35.19 3.76
C ASP A 472 26.06 -33.89 4.43
N ASP A 473 27.38 -33.72 4.56
CA ASP A 473 28.01 -32.55 5.16
C ASP A 473 27.92 -31.27 4.30
N LYS A 474 27.59 -31.40 3.01
CA LYS A 474 27.42 -30.31 2.04
C LYS A 474 25.98 -29.82 1.92
N GLY A 475 25.00 -30.59 2.43
CA GLY A 475 23.61 -30.15 2.55
C GLY A 475 22.58 -31.22 2.18
N LEU A 476 21.41 -30.75 1.73
CA LEU A 476 20.34 -31.59 1.21
C LEU A 476 20.47 -31.69 -0.31
N HIS A 477 20.63 -32.90 -0.83
CA HIS A 477 20.74 -33.18 -2.25
C HIS A 477 19.44 -33.76 -2.77
N PHE A 478 19.03 -33.32 -3.96
CA PHE A 478 17.92 -33.90 -4.71
C PHE A 478 18.17 -33.73 -6.21
N LYS A 479 17.33 -34.36 -7.02
CA LYS A 479 17.25 -34.07 -8.47
C LYS A 479 15.95 -33.38 -8.79
N THR A 480 16.00 -32.37 -9.65
CA THR A 480 14.79 -31.72 -10.16
C THR A 480 13.86 -32.74 -10.82
N PRO A 481 12.54 -32.54 -10.74
CA PRO A 481 11.57 -33.38 -11.44
C PRO A 481 11.92 -33.56 -12.93
N LYS A 482 11.51 -34.69 -13.52
CA LYS A 482 11.66 -34.97 -14.95
C LYS A 482 10.75 -34.09 -15.80
N GLN A 483 9.63 -33.62 -15.24
CA GLN A 483 8.75 -32.67 -15.89
C GLN A 483 8.90 -31.30 -15.25
N LYS A 484 9.13 -30.27 -16.07
CA LYS A 484 9.15 -28.88 -15.59
C LYS A 484 7.80 -28.56 -14.92
N VAL A 485 7.87 -28.14 -13.66
CA VAL A 485 6.69 -27.79 -12.85
C VAL A 485 6.29 -26.33 -13.06
N ASP A 486 7.26 -25.42 -12.95
CA ASP A 486 7.10 -24.00 -13.24
C ASP A 486 8.47 -23.44 -13.65
N ASP A 487 8.50 -22.43 -14.53
CA ASP A 487 9.73 -21.75 -14.94
C ASP A 487 10.09 -20.55 -14.08
N LYS A 488 9.11 -19.92 -13.41
CA LYS A 488 9.34 -18.75 -12.55
C LYS A 488 10.08 -19.18 -11.29
N ALA A 489 9.40 -19.99 -10.49
CA ALA A 489 9.97 -20.62 -9.32
C ALA A 489 9.26 -21.95 -9.03
N PHE A 490 9.99 -22.96 -8.57
CA PHE A 490 9.38 -24.20 -8.07
C PHE A 490 9.70 -24.37 -6.59
N VAL A 491 8.79 -25.03 -5.86
CA VAL A 491 8.88 -25.12 -4.41
C VAL A 491 9.07 -26.56 -3.96
N LEU A 492 10.18 -26.81 -3.27
CA LEU A 492 10.34 -28.02 -2.48
C LEU A 492 9.63 -27.86 -1.15
N LYS A 493 8.83 -28.85 -0.79
CA LYS A 493 8.26 -29.05 0.54
C LYS A 493 9.11 -30.08 1.28
N ILE A 494 9.76 -29.62 2.34
CA ILE A 494 10.72 -30.40 3.14
C ILE A 494 10.12 -30.58 4.53
N ILE A 495 9.64 -31.78 4.85
CA ILE A 495 9.06 -32.09 6.16
C ILE A 495 10.20 -32.52 7.09
N THR A 496 10.34 -31.85 8.22
CA THR A 496 11.32 -32.14 9.27
C THR A 496 10.67 -32.80 10.50
N GLN A 497 11.48 -33.34 11.40
CA GLN A 497 11.02 -33.74 12.74
C GLN A 497 10.63 -32.56 13.61
#